data_AF-A0A0F2Q327-F1
#
_entry.id   AF-A0A0F2Q327-F1
#
_cell.length_a   1.000
_cell.length_b   1.000
_cell.length_c   1.000
_cell.angle_alpha   90.00
_cell.angle_beta   90.00
_cell.angle_gamma   90.00
#
_symmetry.space_group_name_H-M   'P 1'
#
loop_
_entity.id
_entity.type
_entity.pdbx_description
1 polymer ?
#
loop_
_entity_poly.entity_id
_entity_poly.type
_entity_poly.pdbx_seq_one_letter_code
_entity_poly.pdbx_strand_id
1 'polypeptide(L)'
;MAGLAYLIFFLPLIVCPESKYAKFHANQGLLLFIVAIVGNIVLGMIPIIGWMIMPLYAIGILIIGIMGLINGFGGKAKRLPIFGKYNILK
;
A
#
# COMPACT_ATOMS: atom_id res chain seq x y z
N MET A 1 3.57 -13.08 -8.19
CA MET A 1 4.34 -11.84 -8.42
C MET A 1 3.63 -10.56 -7.98
N ALA A 2 2.40 -10.28 -8.42
CA ALA A 2 1.73 -9.01 -8.08
C ALA A 2 1.55 -8.74 -6.57
N GLY A 3 1.35 -9.79 -5.73
CA GLY A 3 1.33 -9.63 -4.27
C GLY A 3 2.61 -9.02 -3.69
N LEU A 4 3.78 -9.22 -4.31
CA LEU A 4 5.04 -8.65 -3.82
C LEU A 4 5.06 -7.11 -3.90
N ALA A 5 4.13 -6.48 -4.63
CA ALA A 5 3.94 -5.03 -4.64
C ALA A 5 3.74 -4.44 -3.23
N TYR A 6 3.19 -5.21 -2.30
CA TYR A 6 2.88 -4.73 -0.95
C TYR A 6 4.07 -4.83 0.02
N LEU A 7 5.16 -5.48 -0.42
CA LEU A 7 6.45 -5.43 0.24
C LEU A 7 7.35 -4.39 -0.44
N ILE A 8 7.39 -4.42 -1.77
CA ILE A 8 8.19 -3.51 -2.61
C ILE A 8 7.36 -3.13 -3.83
N PHE A 9 6.77 -1.92 -3.83
CA PHE A 9 5.77 -1.52 -4.82
C PHE A 9 6.26 -1.52 -6.27
N PHE A 10 7.55 -1.26 -6.51
CA PHE A 10 8.13 -1.19 -7.85
C PHE A 10 8.62 -2.54 -8.38
N LEU A 11 8.72 -3.59 -7.54
CA LEU A 11 9.22 -4.89 -7.98
C LEU A 11 8.39 -5.50 -9.13
N PRO A 12 7.04 -5.49 -9.11
CA PRO A 12 6.25 -5.99 -10.23
C PRO A 12 6.40 -5.15 -11.51
N LEU A 13 6.78 -3.88 -11.41
CA LEU A 13 7.00 -3.01 -12.58
C LEU A 13 8.28 -3.38 -13.33
N ILE A 14 9.30 -3.83 -12.61
CA ILE A 14 10.57 -4.26 -13.21
C ILE A 14 10.44 -5.66 -13.78
N VAL A 15 9.80 -6.58 -13.04
CA VAL A 15 9.76 -8.00 -13.42
C VAL A 15 8.66 -8.31 -14.43
N CYS A 16 7.54 -7.58 -14.40
CA CYS A 16 6.39 -7.81 -15.28
C CYS A 16 5.84 -6.50 -15.85
N PRO A 17 6.65 -5.70 -16.57
CA PRO A 17 6.29 -4.35 -17.02
C PRO A 17 5.07 -4.31 -17.94
N GLU A 18 4.76 -5.37 -18.68
CA GLU A 18 3.61 -5.40 -19.60
C GLU A 18 2.29 -5.84 -18.93
N SER A 19 2.35 -6.33 -17.68
CA SER A 19 1.17 -6.86 -17.01
C SER A 19 0.33 -5.75 -16.39
N LYS A 20 -0.87 -5.51 -16.95
CA LYS A 20 -1.88 -4.59 -16.38
C LYS A 20 -2.22 -4.94 -14.92
N TYR A 21 -2.24 -6.23 -14.58
CA TYR A 21 -2.48 -6.71 -13.22
C TYR A 21 -1.31 -6.39 -12.27
N ALA A 22 -0.07 -6.58 -12.71
CA ALA A 22 1.11 -6.21 -11.94
C ALA A 22 1.16 -4.69 -11.72
N LYS A 23 0.90 -3.88 -12.76
CA LYS A 23 0.80 -2.42 -12.67
C LYS A 23 -0.31 -1.95 -11.73
N PHE A 24 -1.44 -2.66 -11.70
CA PHE A 24 -2.53 -2.37 -10.76
C PHE A 24 -2.05 -2.53 -9.31
N HIS A 25 -1.46 -3.67 -8.95
CA HIS A 25 -0.99 -3.89 -7.58
C HIS A 25 0.22 -3.01 -7.23
N ALA A 26 1.09 -2.68 -8.18
CA ALA A 26 2.15 -1.69 -8.00
C ALA A 26 1.60 -0.30 -7.65
N ASN A 27 0.54 0.14 -8.35
CA ASN A 27 -0.18 1.38 -8.02
C ASN A 27 -0.77 1.36 -6.60
N GLN A 28 -1.43 0.27 -6.22
CA GLN A 28 -2.01 0.13 -4.89
C GLN A 28 -0.93 0.06 -3.79
N GLY A 29 0.18 -0.64 -4.03
CA GLY A 29 1.33 -0.69 -3.14
C GLY A 29 2.01 0.68 -2.98
N LEU A 30 2.13 1.45 -4.07
CA LEU A 30 2.65 2.82 -4.02
C LEU A 30 1.76 3.74 -3.19
N LEU A 31 0.43 3.66 -3.37
CA LEU A 31 -0.51 4.43 -2.56
C LEU A 31 -0.42 4.07 -1.08
N LEU A 32 -0.34 2.78 -0.75
CA LEU A 32 -0.16 2.31 0.62
C LEU A 32 1.13 2.88 1.23
N PHE A 33 2.23 2.87 0.48
CA PHE A 33 3.52 3.42 0.91
C PHE A 33 3.45 4.92 1.17
N ILE A 34 2.85 5.70 0.25
CA ILE A 34 2.66 7.14 0.41
C ILE A 34 1.83 7.44 1.66
N VAL A 35 0.69 6.76 1.82
CA VAL A 35 -0.17 6.93 3.00
C VAL A 35 0.62 6.60 4.27
N ALA A 36 1.30 5.45 4.31
CA ALA A 36 2.11 5.03 5.45
C ALA A 36 3.12 6.11 5.88
N ILE A 37 3.87 6.69 4.94
CA ILE A 37 4.85 7.76 5.22
C ILE A 37 4.15 9.04 5.69
N VAL A 38 3.16 9.53 4.93
CA VAL A 38 2.48 10.80 5.24
C VAL A 38 1.82 10.72 6.61
N GLY A 39 1.13 9.63 6.93
CA GLY A 39 0.51 9.45 8.24
C GLY A 39 1.52 9.38 9.38
N ASN A 40 2.69 8.73 9.19
CA ASN A 40 3.75 8.73 10.21
C ASN A 40 4.32 10.15 10.44
N ILE A 41 4.56 10.91 9.37
CA ILE A 41 5.04 12.30 9.48
C ILE A 41 4.01 13.16 10.22
N VAL A 42 2.74 13.10 9.82
CA VAL A 42 1.65 13.89 10.42
C VAL A 42 1.45 13.54 11.90
N LEU A 43 1.38 12.25 12.24
CA LEU A 43 1.22 11.82 13.63
C LEU A 43 2.46 12.13 14.47
N GLY A 44 3.66 12.04 13.89
CA GLY A 44 4.92 12.36 14.57
C GLY A 44 5.02 13.83 15.00
N MET A 45 4.39 14.75 14.26
CA MET A 45 4.33 16.18 14.59
C MET A 45 3.40 16.51 15.77
N ILE A 46 2.52 15.58 16.19
CA ILE A 46 1.56 15.79 17.27
C ILE A 46 2.09 15.08 18.54
N PRO A 47 2.71 15.82 19.49
CA PRO A 47 3.29 15.20 20.68
C PRO A 47 2.22 14.53 21.54
N ILE A 48 2.60 13.47 22.25
CA ILE A 48 1.75 12.68 23.16
C ILE A 48 0.61 11.94 22.43
N ILE A 49 -0.38 12.65 21.90
CA ILE A 49 -1.57 12.06 21.25
C ILE A 49 -1.19 11.35 19.95
N GLY A 50 -0.44 12.00 19.07
CA GLY A 50 -0.02 11.40 17.81
C GLY A 50 0.83 10.15 18.03
N TRP A 51 1.70 10.18 19.05
CA TRP A 51 2.54 9.05 19.43
C TRP A 51 1.75 7.87 19.98
N MET A 52 0.70 8.11 20.78
CA MET A 52 -0.20 7.06 21.25
C MET A 52 -1.01 6.40 20.11
N ILE A 53 -1.35 7.17 19.07
CA ILE A 53 -2.13 6.68 17.92
C ILE A 53 -1.23 5.94 16.91
N MET A 54 0.06 6.29 16.85
CA MET A 54 1.01 5.77 15.86
C MET A 54 1.06 4.22 15.79
N PRO A 55 1.05 3.46 16.89
CA PRO A 55 0.99 1.99 16.84
C PRO A 55 -0.30 1.47 16.20
N LEU A 56 -1.45 2.05 16.53
CA LEU A 56 -2.74 1.66 15.93
C LEU A 56 -2.78 1.97 14.44
N TYR A 57 -2.24 3.13 14.06
CA TYR A 57 -2.07 3.51 12.66
C TYR A 57 -1.20 2.50 11.90
N ALA A 58 -0.05 2.11 12.46
CA ALA A 58 0.84 1.13 11.86
C ALA A 58 0.17 -0.24 11.69
N ILE A 59 -0.61 -0.70 12.68
CA ILE A 59 -1.42 -1.93 12.58
C ILE A 59 -2.44 -1.81 11.45
N GLY A 60 -3.14 -0.67 11.32
CA GLY A 60 -4.08 -0.42 10.24
C GLY A 60 -3.45 -0.49 8.85
N ILE A 61 -2.27 0.14 8.68
CA ILE A 61 -1.48 0.06 7.44
C ILE A 61 -1.07 -1.38 7.15
N LEU A 62 -0.61 -2.13 8.15
CA LEU A 62 -0.22 -3.53 8.00
C LEU A 62 -1.42 -4.39 7.55
N ILE A 63 -2.58 -4.23 8.17
CA ILE A 63 -3.81 -4.97 7.79
C ILE A 63 -4.17 -4.70 6.33
N ILE A 64 -4.18 -3.42 5.92
CA ILE A 64 -4.48 -3.05 4.53
C ILE A 64 -3.42 -3.63 3.58
N GLY A 65 -2.14 -3.62 3.97
CA GLY A 65 -1.05 -4.25 3.22
C GLY A 65 -1.24 -5.76 3.04
N ILE A 66 -1.60 -6.48 4.10
CA ILE A 66 -1.89 -7.92 4.06
C ILE A 66 -3.10 -8.22 3.17
N MET A 67 -4.17 -7.42 3.25
CA MET A 67 -5.32 -7.55 2.34
C MET A 67 -4.89 -7.40 0.87
N GLY A 68 -4.03 -6.41 0.60
CA GLY A 68 -3.42 -6.23 -0.71
C GLY A 68 -2.61 -7.44 -1.16
N LEU A 69 -1.73 -7.93 -0.30
CA LEU A 69 -0.86 -9.10 -0.53
C LEU A 69 -1.69 -10.34 -0.89
N ILE A 70 -2.73 -10.64 -0.10
CA ILE A 70 -3.64 -11.77 -0.33
C ILE A 70 -4.37 -11.61 -1.66
N ASN A 71 -4.89 -10.41 -1.98
CA ASN A 71 -5.55 -10.18 -3.26
C ASN A 71 -4.57 -10.33 -4.44
N GLY A 72 -3.36 -9.79 -4.30
CA GLY A 72 -2.32 -9.83 -5.32
C GLY A 72 -1.82 -11.24 -5.64
N PHE A 73 -1.65 -12.10 -4.62
CA PHE A 73 -1.35 -13.52 -4.83
C PHE A 73 -2.57 -14.34 -5.24
N GLY A 74 -3.76 -13.97 -4.78
CA GLY A 74 -5.02 -14.66 -5.09
C GLY A 74 -5.63 -14.30 -6.46
N GLY A 75 -4.92 -13.55 -7.31
CA GLY A 75 -5.40 -13.21 -8.66
C GLY A 75 -6.54 -12.18 -8.69
N LYS A 76 -6.76 -11.43 -7.61
CA LYS A 76 -7.89 -10.50 -7.47
C LYS A 76 -7.42 -9.05 -7.58
N ALA A 77 -7.84 -8.36 -8.64
CA ALA A 77 -7.59 -6.93 -8.83
C ALA A 77 -8.55 -6.07 -7.98
N LYS A 78 -8.48 -6.21 -6.66
CA LYS A 78 -9.32 -5.47 -5.72
C LYS A 78 -8.57 -4.26 -5.17
N ARG A 79 -9.19 -3.08 -5.26
CA ARG A 79 -8.63 -1.84 -4.72
C ARG A 79 -8.54 -1.91 -3.20
N LEU A 80 -7.49 -1.31 -2.65
CA LEU A 80 -7.39 -1.13 -1.20
C LEU A 80 -8.51 -0.22 -0.70
N PRO A 81 -9.03 -0.44 0.52
CA PRO A 81 -10.03 0.43 1.11
C PRO A 81 -9.48 1.84 1.34
N ILE A 82 -10.37 2.81 1.55
CA ILE A 82 -10.08 4.22 1.92
C ILE A 82 -9.44 5.05 0.80
N PHE A 83 -8.28 4.65 0.28
CA PHE A 83 -7.46 5.44 -0.65
C PHE A 83 -7.14 4.75 -1.98
N GLY A 84 -7.48 3.46 -2.14
CA GLY A 84 -7.13 2.67 -3.33
C GLY A 84 -7.81 3.09 -4.64
N LYS A 85 -8.70 4.09 -4.63
CA LYS A 85 -9.42 4.57 -5.83
C LYS A 85 -8.53 5.29 -6.85
N TYR A 86 -7.37 5.79 -6.43
CA TYR A 86 -6.46 6.53 -7.30
C TYR A 86 -5.50 5.59 -8.06
N ASN A 87 -4.96 6.09 -9.17
CA ASN A 87 -3.87 5.45 -9.93
C ASN A 87 -2.84 6.55 -10.23
N ILE A 88 -1.57 6.30 -9.91
CA ILE A 88 -0.46 7.26 -10.06
C ILE A 88 0.39 6.89 -11.29
N LEU A 89 0.69 5.61 -11.43
CA LEU A 89 1.45 5.05 -12.54
C LEU A 89 0.50 4.77 -13.71
N LYS A 90 0.83 5.30 -14.89
CA LYS A 90 0.09 5.10 -16.15
C LYS A 90 0.56 3.84 -16.88
#